data_AF-A0A934PX79-F1
#
_entry.id   AF-A0A934PX79-F1
#
_cell.length_a   1.000
_cell.length_b   1.000
_cell.length_c   1.000
_cell.angle_alpha   90.00
_cell.angle_beta   90.00
_cell.angle_gamma   90.00
#
_symmetry.space_group_name_H-M   'P 1'
#
loop_
_entity.id
_entity.type
_entity.pdbx_description
1 polymer ?
#
loop_
_entity_poly.entity_id
_entity_poly.type
_entity_poly.pdbx_seq_one_letter_code
_entity_poly.pdbx_strand_id
1 'polypeptide(L)'
;MNDLKTYADKHHFKVYFSYPSLDYAVYSSNVVATLNRVNRDFNQQMKIKQLDGPSDMIFADSLFYDTEYHLTPDGKKICTKKLLDRMRAEKIVQ
;
A
#
# COMPACT_ATOMS: atom_id res chain seq x y z
N MET A 1 5.20 13.76 5.18
CA MET A 1 3.92 13.19 4.69
C MET A 1 2.68 13.87 5.29
N ASN A 2 2.67 14.24 6.58
CA ASN A 2 1.57 15.05 7.12
C ASN A 2 1.44 16.42 6.45
N ASP A 3 2.54 17.04 6.00
CA ASP A 3 2.48 18.29 5.24
C ASP A 3 1.77 18.11 3.89
N LEU A 4 1.92 16.95 3.24
CA LEU A 4 1.19 16.61 2.02
C LEU A 4 -0.32 16.51 2.31
N LYS A 5 -0.71 15.92 3.44
CA LYS A 5 -2.12 15.88 3.86
C LYS A 5 -2.66 17.29 4.11
N THR A 6 -1.92 18.13 4.82
CA THR A 6 -2.30 19.54 5.06
C THR A 6 -2.44 20.32 3.75
N TYR A 7 -1.51 20.12 2.83
CA TYR A 7 -1.59 20.72 1.50
C TYR A 7 -2.82 20.21 0.73
N ALA A 8 -3.06 18.90 0.72
CA ALA A 8 -4.21 18.30 0.05
C ALA A 8 -5.54 18.84 0.58
N ASP A 9 -5.68 18.95 1.90
CA ASP A 9 -6.86 19.52 2.56
C ASP A 9 -7.08 20.98 2.16
N LYS A 10 -6.00 21.78 2.15
CA LYS A 10 -6.03 23.18 1.72
C LYS A 10 -6.46 23.34 0.26
N HIS A 11 -6.11 22.39 -0.59
CA HIS A 11 -6.37 22.41 -2.03
C HIS A 11 -7.53 21.51 -2.45
N HIS A 12 -8.34 21.04 -1.50
CA HIS A 12 -9.57 20.26 -1.74
C HIS A 12 -9.39 18.98 -2.56
N PHE A 13 -8.22 18.34 -2.50
CA PHE A 13 -8.02 16.99 -3.04
C PHE A 13 -7.77 15.99 -1.93
N LYS A 14 -8.18 14.74 -2.16
CA LYS A 14 -8.03 13.67 -1.18
C LYS A 14 -6.74 12.90 -1.45
N VAL A 15 -6.00 12.60 -0.39
CA VAL A 15 -4.82 11.75 -0.44
C VAL A 15 -5.06 10.53 0.43
N TYR A 16 -4.68 9.38 -0.10
CA TYR A 16 -4.76 8.09 0.55
C TYR A 16 -3.40 7.39 0.46
N PHE A 17 -3.13 6.52 1.42
CA PHE A 17 -1.92 5.71 1.45
C PHE A 17 -2.26 4.26 1.12
N SER A 18 -1.44 3.63 0.28
CA SER A 18 -1.47 2.20 0.00
C SER A 18 -0.05 1.69 0.15
N TYR A 19 0.11 0.52 0.78
CA TYR A 19 1.41 -0.13 0.95
C TYR A 19 2.01 -0.51 -0.40
N PRO A 20 3.34 -0.46 -0.56
CA PRO A 20 3.99 -0.95 -1.76
C PRO A 20 3.78 -2.45 -1.90
N SER A 21 3.84 -2.96 -3.14
CA SER A 21 3.89 -4.39 -3.39
C SER A 21 5.15 -5.00 -2.80
N LEU A 22 5.00 -6.16 -2.14
CA LEU A 22 6.10 -6.95 -1.63
C LEU A 22 5.95 -8.40 -2.08
N ASP A 23 7.05 -9.02 -2.46
CA ASP A 23 7.09 -10.44 -2.77
C ASP A 23 6.87 -11.30 -1.51
N TYR A 24 6.03 -12.33 -1.66
CA TYR A 24 5.80 -13.35 -0.67
C TYR A 24 7.08 -14.07 -0.23
N ALA A 25 8.04 -14.29 -1.14
CA ALA A 25 9.28 -15.00 -0.81
C ALA A 25 10.11 -14.27 0.26
N VAL A 26 10.02 -12.94 0.32
CA VAL A 26 10.72 -12.12 1.33
C VAL A 26 9.88 -11.83 2.57
N TYR A 27 8.60 -12.23 2.61
CA TYR A 27 7.66 -11.98 3.71
C TYR A 27 7.89 -12.91 4.93
N SER A 28 9.13 -12.90 5.43
CA SER A 28 9.58 -13.66 6.60
C SER A 28 9.14 -13.03 7.93
N SER A 29 9.26 -13.76 9.04
CA SER A 29 8.89 -13.28 10.39
C SER A 29 9.60 -11.97 10.79
N ASN A 30 10.86 -11.80 10.42
CA ASN A 30 11.62 -10.58 10.70
C ASN A 30 11.09 -9.38 9.89
N VAL A 31 10.74 -9.61 8.62
CA VAL A 31 10.12 -8.59 7.76
C VAL A 31 8.73 -8.24 8.27
N VAL A 32 7.92 -9.22 8.64
CA VAL A 32 6.60 -9.02 9.27
C VAL A 32 6.70 -8.17 10.53
N ALA A 33 7.65 -8.45 11.42
CA ALA A 33 7.86 -7.67 12.64
C ALA A 33 8.21 -6.20 12.32
N THR A 34 9.04 -5.99 11.30
CA THR A 34 9.42 -4.65 10.84
C THR A 34 8.22 -3.91 10.24
N LEU A 35 7.44 -4.56 9.38
CA LEU A 35 6.23 -3.99 8.78
C LEU A 35 5.17 -3.66 9.84
N ASN A 36 5.01 -4.49 10.85
CA ASN A 36 4.10 -4.24 11.96
C ASN A 36 4.52 -3.03 12.81
N ARG A 37 5.83 -2.83 13.02
CA ARG A 37 6.34 -1.63 13.67
C ARG A 37 6.04 -0.38 12.83
N VAL A 38 6.38 -0.41 11.55
CA VAL A 38 6.11 0.70 10.62
C VAL A 38 4.62 1.02 10.56
N ASN A 39 3.74 0.01 10.47
CA ASN A 39 2.30 0.21 10.45
C ASN A 39 1.77 0.81 11.76
N ARG A 40 2.33 0.42 12.91
CA ARG A 40 1.97 1.03 14.19
C ARG A 40 2.36 2.51 14.22
N ASP A 41 3.59 2.84 13.83
CA ASP A 41 4.09 4.21 13.82
C ASP A 41 3.25 5.07 12.85
N PHE A 42 2.91 4.51 11.69
CA PHE A 42 2.02 5.14 10.71
C PHE A 42 0.65 5.43 11.34
N ASN A 43 0.00 4.44 11.96
CA ASN A 43 -1.32 4.61 12.59
C ASN A 43 -1.32 5.61 13.75
N GLN A 44 -0.19 5.80 14.44
CA GLN A 44 -0.08 6.76 15.54
C GLN A 44 0.12 8.20 15.07
N GLN A 45 0.85 8.40 13.98
CA GLN A 45 1.36 9.73 13.62
C GLN A 45 0.80 10.29 12.31
N MET A 46 0.34 9.44 11.40
CA MET A 46 -0.07 9.85 10.07
C MET A 46 -1.54 10.27 10.01
N LYS A 47 -1.77 11.41 9.37
CA LYS A 47 -3.11 11.95 9.10
C LYS A 47 -3.70 11.45 7.77
N ILE A 48 -2.91 10.78 6.94
CA ILE A 48 -3.36 10.21 5.67
C ILE A 48 -4.07 8.89 5.96
N LYS A 49 -5.29 8.73 5.42
CA LYS A 49 -6.04 7.48 5.53
C LYS A 49 -5.35 6.37 4.74
N GLN A 50 -5.12 5.22 5.37
CA GLN A 50 -4.66 4.00 4.72
C GLN A 50 -5.84 3.30 4.02
N LEU A 51 -5.59 2.74 2.82
CA LEU A 51 -6.55 1.92 2.07
C LEU A 51 -6.40 0.42 2.35
N ASP A 52 -5.22 0.03 2.84
CA ASP A 52 -4.80 -1.34 3.02
C ASP A 52 -3.72 -1.44 4.10
N GLY A 53 -3.47 -2.66 4.57
CA GLY A 53 -2.36 -2.99 5.46
C GLY A 53 -1.17 -3.61 4.71
N PRO A 54 -0.02 -3.79 5.38
CA PRO A 54 1.17 -4.38 4.75
C PRO A 54 0.92 -5.79 4.21
N SER A 55 0.11 -6.61 4.90
CA SER A 55 -0.26 -7.96 4.46
C SER A 55 -1.19 -7.97 3.24
N ASP A 56 -1.91 -6.88 2.99
CA ASP A 56 -2.79 -6.75 1.84
C ASP A 56 -2.03 -6.47 0.55
N MET A 57 -0.73 -6.17 0.59
CA MET A 57 0.06 -5.85 -0.61
C MET A 57 1.18 -6.87 -0.84
N ILE A 58 0.97 -8.11 -0.39
CA ILE A 58 1.85 -9.25 -0.68
C ILE A 58 1.39 -9.96 -1.96
N PHE A 59 2.35 -10.24 -2.84
CA PHE A 59 2.12 -10.87 -4.15
C PHE A 59 3.06 -12.06 -4.36
N ALA A 60 2.69 -12.97 -5.26
CA ALA A 60 3.54 -14.11 -5.60
C ALA A 60 4.81 -13.66 -6.36
N ASP A 61 5.93 -14.33 -6.10
CA ASP A 61 7.24 -14.10 -6.75
C ASP A 61 7.16 -14.06 -8.28
N SER A 62 6.31 -14.91 -8.88
CA SER A 62 6.08 -14.93 -10.34
C SER A 62 5.54 -13.64 -10.93
N LEU A 63 5.12 -12.68 -10.09
CA LEU A 63 4.65 -11.37 -10.47
C LEU A 63 5.73 -10.29 -10.41
N PHE A 64 6.99 -10.63 -10.12
CA PHE A 64 8.13 -9.71 -10.04
C PHE A 64 9.19 -10.00 -11.10
N TYR A 65 9.99 -8.98 -11.45
CA TYR A 65 11.07 -9.10 -12.44
C TYR A 65 12.39 -9.55 -11.84
N ASP A 66 12.93 -8.72 -10.94
CA ASP A 66 14.33 -8.75 -10.51
C ASP A 66 14.47 -8.58 -8.99
N THR A 67 13.69 -7.67 -8.43
CA THR A 67 13.62 -7.37 -6.99
C THR A 67 12.20 -7.58 -6.48
N GLU A 68 12.09 -7.73 -5.18
CA GLU A 68 10.86 -7.89 -4.41
C GLU A 68 9.88 -6.69 -4.49
N TYR A 69 10.24 -5.65 -5.24
CA TYR A 69 9.45 -4.41 -5.40
C TYR A 69 9.00 -4.14 -6.84
N HIS A 70 9.58 -4.79 -7.85
CA HIS A 70 9.31 -4.49 -9.27
C HIS A 70 8.35 -5.49 -9.91
N LEU A 71 7.05 -5.13 -9.93
CA LEU A 71 6.02 -5.94 -10.57
C LEU A 71 6.19 -6.03 -12.10
N THR A 72 5.93 -7.22 -12.64
CA THR A 72 5.69 -7.48 -14.07
C THR A 72 4.42 -6.79 -14.56
N PRO A 73 4.14 -6.72 -15.88
CA PRO A 73 2.92 -6.09 -16.38
C PRO A 73 1.66 -6.78 -15.85
N ASP A 74 1.70 -8.10 -15.68
CA ASP A 74 0.58 -8.85 -15.10
C ASP A 74 0.49 -8.64 -13.58
N GLY A 75 1.63 -8.58 -12.88
CA GLY A 75 1.68 -8.17 -11.48
C GLY A 75 1.05 -6.78 -11.25
N LYS A 76 1.36 -5.82 -12.12
CA LYS A 76 0.77 -4.46 -12.09
C LYS A 76 -0.74 -4.51 -12.29
N LYS A 77 -1.26 -5.28 -13.26
CA LYS A 77 -2.71 -5.42 -13.48
C LYS A 77 -3.40 -5.96 -12.22
N ILE A 78 -2.83 -6.97 -11.58
CA ILE A 78 -3.38 -7.56 -10.35
C ILE A 78 -3.34 -6.55 -9.20
N CYS A 79 -2.20 -5.86 -9.00
CA CYS A 79 -2.05 -4.82 -7.99
C CYS A 79 -3.06 -3.68 -8.20
N THR A 80 -3.19 -3.17 -9.44
CA THR A 80 -4.19 -2.14 -9.79
C THR A 80 -5.60 -2.61 -9.52
N LYS A 81 -5.96 -3.85 -9.91
CA LYS A 81 -7.28 -4.40 -9.61
C LYS A 81 -7.56 -4.42 -8.11
N LYS A 82 -6.60 -4.88 -7.31
CA LYS A 82 -6.71 -4.94 -5.84
C LYS A 82 -6.92 -3.55 -5.24
N LEU A 83 -6.15 -2.56 -5.69
CA LEU A 83 -6.29 -1.17 -5.27
C LEU A 83 -7.67 -0.60 -5.64
N LEU A 84 -8.13 -0.81 -6.88
CA LEU A 84 -9.46 -0.37 -7.32
C LEU A 84 -10.57 -1.01 -6.48
N ASP A 85 -10.46 -2.30 -6.16
CA ASP A 85 -11.44 -2.99 -5.32
C ASP A 85 -11.47 -2.40 -3.89
N ARG A 86 -10.30 -2.05 -3.32
CA ARG A 86 -10.22 -1.32 -2.03
C ARG A 86 -10.86 0.06 -2.13
N MET A 87 -10.56 0.81 -3.18
CA MET A 87 -11.14 2.14 -3.39
C MET A 87 -12.66 2.10 -3.56
N ARG A 88 -13.20 1.08 -4.22
CA ARG A 88 -14.66 0.86 -4.33
C ARG A 88 -15.28 0.52 -2.98
N ALA A 89 -14.66 -0.36 -2.20
CA ALA A 89 -15.11 -0.70 -0.85
C ALA A 89 -15.18 0.53 0.06
N GLU A 90 -14.24 1.45 -0.12
CA GLU A 90 -14.17 2.75 0.57
C GLU A 90 -15.04 3.85 -0.07
N LYS A 91 -15.80 3.52 -1.12
CA LYS A 91 -16.67 4.44 -1.89
C LYS A 91 -15.92 5.67 -2.43
N ILE A 92 -14.64 5.49 -2.78
CA ILE A 92 -13.79 6.53 -3.38
C ILE A 92 -14.01 6.61 -4.89
N VAL A 93 -14.20 5.45 -5.52
CA VAL A 93 -14.49 5.31 -6.96
C VAL A 93 -15.72 4.43 -7.14
N GLN A 94 -16.43 4.63 -8.25
CA GLN A 94 -17.62 3.87 -8.65
C GLN A 94 -17.23 2.68 -9.55
#